data_AF-A0A7Y3NAU2-F1
#
_entry.id   AF-A0A7Y3NAU2-F1
#
_cell.length_a   1.000
_cell.length_b   1.000
_cell.length_c   1.000
_cell.angle_alpha   90.00
_cell.angle_beta   90.00
_cell.angle_gamma   90.00
#
_symmetry.space_group_name_H-M   'P 1'
#
loop_
_entity.id
_entity.type
_entity.pdbx_description
1 polymer ?
#
loop_
_entity_poly.entity_id
_entity_poly.type
_entity_poly.pdbx_seq_one_letter_code
_entity_poly.pdbx_strand_id
1 'polypeptide(L)'
;MPENASSIWLVAREYEGWASAGGVKDVVHDMARALTELGWQVHVCLPLYGFLKDRVFQEGQRSWTGRSQHPVFRHEGECWTVSSGNLHLHFFRFSSVEHKQGIYTVTLAEQNPALKLVHGNGYPDT
;
A
#
# COMPACT_ATOMS: atom_id res chain seq x y z
N MET A 1 -0.73 -28.35 14.41
CA MET A 1 -0.76 -26.97 13.90
C MET A 1 -0.29 -26.08 15.04
N PRO A 2 0.70 -25.19 14.87
CA PRO A 2 1.16 -24.39 16.00
C PRO A 2 0.02 -23.48 16.46
N GLU A 3 -0.18 -23.46 17.78
CA GLU A 3 -1.34 -22.93 18.51
C GLU A 3 -1.37 -21.39 18.60
N ASN A 4 -0.53 -20.70 17.82
CA ASN A 4 -0.49 -19.25 17.68
C ASN A 4 -0.10 -18.95 16.22
N ALA A 5 -1.09 -18.79 15.33
CA ALA A 5 -0.82 -18.24 14.00
C ALA A 5 -0.24 -16.83 14.20
N SER A 6 1.08 -16.68 14.06
CA SER A 6 1.69 -15.35 14.15
C SER A 6 1.33 -14.60 12.86
N SER A 7 0.98 -13.33 12.97
CA SER A 7 0.66 -12.53 11.79
C SER A 7 1.93 -11.92 11.21
N ILE A 8 2.03 -11.91 9.88
CA ILE A 8 3.12 -11.23 9.16
C ILE A 8 2.57 -9.95 8.57
N TRP A 9 3.27 -8.84 8.81
CA TRP A 9 2.90 -7.51 8.33
C TRP A 9 3.94 -7.02 7.33
N LEU A 10 3.54 -6.88 6.09
CA LEU A 10 4.32 -6.31 5.01
C LEU A 10 3.92 -4.86 4.83
N VAL A 11 4.90 -3.96 4.74
CA VAL A 11 4.65 -2.54 4.46
C VAL A 11 5.31 -2.21 3.13
N ALA A 12 4.49 -1.80 2.16
CA ALA A 12 4.94 -1.56 0.80
C ALA A 12 4.25 -0.34 0.19
N ARG A 13 4.78 0.12 -0.94
CA ARG A 13 4.12 1.10 -1.80
C ARG A 13 3.47 0.48 -3.02
N GLU A 14 3.80 -0.78 -3.30
CA GLU A 14 3.39 -1.53 -4.48
C GLU A 14 2.88 -2.90 -4.06
N TYR A 15 1.86 -3.38 -4.76
CA TYR A 15 1.31 -4.71 -4.65
C TYR A 15 0.57 -5.05 -5.93
N GLU A 16 0.86 -6.21 -6.51
CA GLU A 16 0.35 -6.56 -7.82
C GLU A 16 -1.19 -6.57 -7.88
N GLY A 17 -1.74 -6.03 -8.97
CA GLY A 17 -3.18 -5.85 -9.17
C GLY A 17 -3.81 -4.70 -8.38
N TRP A 18 -3.06 -3.96 -7.54
CA TRP A 18 -3.56 -2.78 -6.83
C TRP A 18 -2.69 -1.56 -7.11
N ALA A 19 -1.43 -1.61 -6.72
CA ALA A 19 -0.48 -0.51 -6.88
C ALA A 19 0.75 -1.06 -7.62
N SER A 20 0.75 -0.97 -8.94
CA SER A 20 1.77 -1.58 -9.81
C SER A 20 2.56 -0.50 -10.56
N ALA A 21 3.88 -0.41 -10.33
CA ALA A 21 4.75 0.48 -11.12
C ALA A 21 6.11 -0.12 -11.49
N GLY A 22 6.55 -1.20 -10.83
CA GLY A 22 7.77 -1.95 -11.16
C GLY A 22 7.87 -3.26 -10.37
N GLY A 23 9.05 -3.88 -10.34
CA GLY A 23 9.21 -5.25 -9.83
C GLY A 23 8.96 -5.44 -8.32
N VAL A 24 8.85 -4.37 -7.53
CA VAL A 24 8.52 -4.49 -6.09
C VAL A 24 7.12 -5.08 -5.90
N LYS A 25 6.18 -4.77 -6.80
CA LYS A 25 4.82 -5.31 -6.78
C LYS A 25 4.81 -6.84 -6.76
N ASP A 26 5.67 -7.46 -7.56
CA ASP A 26 5.75 -8.90 -7.77
C ASP A 26 6.37 -9.57 -6.54
N VAL A 27 7.45 -9.00 -6.01
CA VAL A 27 8.11 -9.50 -4.79
C VAL A 27 7.14 -9.50 -3.61
N VAL A 28 6.41 -8.41 -3.38
CA VAL A 28 5.46 -8.32 -2.26
C VAL A 28 4.28 -9.27 -2.48
N HIS A 29 3.77 -9.38 -3.70
CA HIS A 29 2.69 -10.29 -4.05
C HIS A 29 3.07 -11.76 -3.85
N ASP A 30 4.17 -12.20 -4.44
CA ASP A 30 4.63 -13.59 -4.37
C ASP A 30 5.04 -13.99 -2.96
N MET A 31 5.68 -13.08 -2.21
CA MET A 31 6.00 -13.32 -0.80
C MET A 31 4.71 -13.47 0.03
N ALA A 32 3.72 -12.59 -0.17
CA ALA A 32 2.45 -12.69 0.54
C ALA A 32 1.73 -14.01 0.23
N ARG A 33 1.67 -14.39 -1.06
CA ARG A 33 1.09 -15.66 -1.52
C ARG A 33 1.76 -16.85 -0.85
N ALA A 34 3.09 -16.96 -0.95
CA ALA A 34 3.83 -18.08 -0.38
C ALA A 34 3.62 -18.20 1.14
N LEU A 35 3.60 -17.08 1.87
CA LEU A 35 3.32 -17.06 3.30
C LEU A 35 1.88 -17.51 3.63
N THR A 36 0.88 -17.10 2.84
CA THR A 36 -0.49 -17.57 3.03
C THR A 36 -0.66 -19.06 2.72
N GLU A 37 0.05 -19.60 1.72
CA GLU A 37 0.09 -21.04 1.41
C GLU A 37 0.71 -21.86 2.54
N LEU A 38 1.66 -21.28 3.28
CA LEU A 38 2.22 -21.86 4.50
C LEU A 38 1.30 -21.74 5.73
N GLY A 39 0.09 -21.17 5.57
CA GLY A 39 -0.92 -21.06 6.62
C GLY A 39 -0.78 -19.83 7.52
N TRP A 40 0.09 -18.87 7.18
CA TRP A 40 0.24 -17.63 7.95
C TRP A 40 -0.88 -16.64 7.61
N GLN A 41 -1.30 -15.86 8.61
CA GLN A 41 -2.13 -14.68 8.37
C GLN A 41 -1.22 -13.54 7.91
N VAL A 42 -1.45 -13.03 6.71
CA VAL A 42 -0.59 -12.02 6.07
C VAL A 42 -1.37 -10.73 5.88
N HIS A 43 -0.76 -9.64 6.33
CA HIS A 43 -1.28 -8.28 6.25
C HIS A 43 -0.35 -7.46 5.37
N VAL A 44 -0.86 -6.76 4.37
CA VAL A 44 -0.08 -5.86 3.51
C VAL A 44 -0.61 -4.44 3.67
N CYS A 45 0.21 -3.56 4.22
CA CYS A 45 -0.08 -2.15 4.36
C CYS A 45 0.35 -1.40 3.10
N LEU A 46 -0.59 -0.71 2.46
CA LEU A 46 -0.42 0.08 1.26
C LEU A 46 -0.96 1.50 1.47
N PRO A 47 -0.37 2.52 0.83
CA PRO A 47 -1.02 3.82 0.73
C PRO A 47 -2.30 3.72 -0.11
N LEU A 48 -3.39 4.37 0.32
CA LEU A 48 -4.57 4.58 -0.50
C LEU A 48 -4.31 5.74 -1.48
N TYR A 49 -3.74 5.42 -2.65
CA TYR A 49 -3.56 6.38 -3.72
C TYR A 49 -4.91 6.79 -4.32
N GLY A 50 -4.96 7.99 -4.90
CA GLY A 50 -6.18 8.54 -5.49
C GLY A 50 -6.80 7.64 -6.56
N PHE A 51 -5.97 7.07 -7.43
CA PHE A 51 -6.41 6.16 -8.49
C PHE A 51 -6.99 4.82 -7.98
N LEU A 52 -6.79 4.47 -6.70
CA LEU A 52 -7.34 3.25 -6.10
C LEU A 52 -8.62 3.50 -5.30
N LYS A 53 -8.95 4.76 -5.03
CA LYS A 53 -9.95 5.15 -4.04
C LYS A 53 -11.31 4.49 -4.27
N ASP A 54 -11.84 4.63 -5.49
CA ASP A 54 -13.18 4.13 -5.80
C ASP A 54 -13.26 2.61 -5.67
N ARG A 55 -12.23 1.91 -6.16
CA ARG A 55 -12.15 0.45 -6.07
C ARG A 55 -12.06 -0.01 -4.61
N VAL A 56 -11.18 0.58 -3.82
CA VAL A 56 -11.02 0.24 -2.40
C VAL A 56 -12.30 0.52 -1.61
N PHE A 57 -13.04 1.58 -1.95
CA PHE A 57 -14.32 1.88 -1.29
C PHE A 57 -15.44 0.92 -1.70
N GLN A 58 -15.37 0.33 -2.91
CA GLN A 58 -16.32 -0.68 -3.38
C GLN A 58 -16.01 -2.07 -2.81
N GLU A 59 -14.73 -2.46 -2.77
CA GLU A 59 -14.30 -3.82 -2.39
C GLU A 59 -13.95 -3.95 -0.91
N GLY A 60 -13.61 -2.85 -0.25
CA GLY A 60 -13.08 -2.83 1.11
C GLY A 60 -14.07 -2.39 2.16
N GLN A 61 -13.68 -2.62 3.43
CA GLN A 61 -14.39 -2.11 4.60
C GLN A 61 -13.49 -1.17 5.37
N ARG A 62 -14.04 -0.04 5.85
CA ARG A 62 -13.28 0.87 6.72
C ARG A 62 -13.00 0.18 8.06
N SER A 63 -11.74 -0.12 8.32
CA SER A 63 -11.30 -0.89 9.48
C SER A 63 -10.74 -0.02 10.61
N TRP A 64 -10.29 1.20 10.30
CA TRP A 64 -9.73 2.10 11.30
C TRP A 64 -9.87 3.57 10.89
N THR A 65 -10.00 4.42 11.90
CA THR A 65 -9.87 5.88 11.78
C THR A 65 -9.09 6.39 12.98
N GLY A 66 -8.19 7.33 12.78
CA GLY A 66 -7.48 7.94 13.89
C GLY A 66 -6.58 9.08 13.46
N ARG A 67 -5.69 9.48 14.37
CA ARG A 67 -4.78 10.60 14.16
C ARG A 67 -3.35 10.16 14.42
N SER A 68 -2.44 10.52 13.52
CA SER A 68 -1.00 10.31 13.74
C SER A 68 -0.53 11.20 14.89
N GLN A 69 0.29 10.64 15.78
CA GLN A 69 0.98 11.40 16.83
C GLN A 69 2.39 11.82 16.38
N HIS A 70 2.53 12.33 15.15
CA HIS A 70 3.81 12.87 14.70
C HIS A 70 3.93 14.32 15.19
N PRO A 71 5.04 14.71 15.86
CA PRO A 71 5.17 16.02 16.52
C PRO A 71 5.03 17.20 15.54
N VAL A 72 5.32 16.99 14.26
CA VAL A 72 5.27 18.02 13.21
C VAL A 72 4.09 17.83 12.25
N PHE A 73 3.60 16.61 12.08
CA PHE A 73 2.66 16.27 11.01
C PHE A 73 1.42 15.59 11.58
N ARG A 74 0.36 16.37 11.81
CA ARG A 74 -0.94 15.82 12.23
C ARG A 74 -1.70 15.38 10.99
N HIS A 75 -1.79 14.08 10.77
CA HIS A 75 -2.63 13.50 9.74
C HIS A 75 -3.80 12.79 10.40
N GLU A 76 -5.01 13.18 10.01
CA GLU A 76 -6.16 12.28 10.15
C GLU A 76 -5.97 11.16 9.13
N GLY A 77 -6.02 9.92 9.62
CA GLY A 77 -5.81 8.73 8.83
C GLY A 77 -7.04 7.85 8.87
N GLU A 78 -7.35 7.24 7.73
CA GLU A 78 -8.35 6.20 7.60
C GLU A 78 -7.67 4.96 7.05
N CYS A 79 -8.07 3.78 7.49
CA CYS A 79 -7.65 2.51 6.91
C CYS A 79 -8.88 1.79 6.36
N TRP A 80 -8.73 1.28 5.14
CA TRP A 80 -9.70 0.42 4.47
C TRP A 80 -9.06 -0.94 4.25
N THR A 81 -9.79 -2.01 4.51
CA THR A 81 -9.27 -3.38 4.40
C THR A 81 -10.05 -4.17 3.38
N VAL A 82 -9.33 -4.80 2.46
CA VAL A 82 -9.85 -5.81 1.53
C VAL A 82 -9.24 -7.14 1.95
N SER A 83 -10.06 -8.17 2.17
CA SER A 83 -9.58 -9.46 2.68
C SER A 83 -9.99 -10.60 1.76
N SER A 84 -9.09 -11.57 1.58
CA SER A 84 -9.35 -12.81 0.85
C SER A 84 -8.61 -13.96 1.53
N GLY A 85 -9.34 -14.83 2.22
CA GLY A 85 -8.74 -15.91 3.02
C GLY A 85 -7.81 -15.36 4.11
N ASN A 86 -6.56 -15.82 4.11
CA ASN A 86 -5.52 -15.40 5.07
C ASN A 86 -4.78 -14.12 4.66
N LEU A 87 -5.13 -13.51 3.51
CA LEU A 87 -4.53 -12.28 3.02
C LEU A 87 -5.44 -11.08 3.34
N HIS A 88 -4.87 -10.06 3.97
CA HIS A 88 -5.52 -8.79 4.28
C HIS A 88 -4.71 -7.64 3.70
N LEU A 89 -5.31 -6.87 2.79
CA LEU A 89 -4.72 -5.66 2.22
C LEU A 89 -5.30 -4.44 2.94
N HIS A 90 -4.43 -3.65 3.58
CA HIS A 90 -4.76 -2.48 4.37
C HIS A 90 -4.33 -1.21 3.65
N PHE A 91 -5.30 -0.42 3.20
CA PHE A 91 -5.10 0.82 2.48
C PHE A 91 -5.22 2.02 3.41
N PHE A 92 -4.09 2.66 3.69
CA PHE A 92 -4.02 3.84 4.56
C PHE A 92 -4.12 5.12 3.76
N ARG A 93 -5.17 5.89 4.03
CA ARG A 93 -5.39 7.19 3.43
C ARG A 93 -4.62 8.27 4.18
N PHE A 94 -3.79 9.00 3.43
CA PHE A 94 -3.09 10.19 3.91
C PHE A 94 -3.25 11.32 2.88
N SER A 95 -3.31 12.55 3.37
CA SER A 95 -3.44 13.75 2.51
C SER A 95 -2.27 13.94 1.53
N SER A 96 -1.11 13.33 1.80
CA SER A 96 0.09 13.43 0.94
C SER A 96 0.08 12.51 -0.29
N VAL A 97 -0.86 11.55 -0.36
CA VAL A 97 -0.91 10.54 -1.45
C VAL A 97 -2.28 10.37 -2.07
N GLU A 98 -3.34 10.88 -1.44
CA GLU A 98 -4.72 10.67 -1.88
C GLU A 98 -5.06 11.35 -3.22
N HIS A 99 -4.27 12.34 -3.65
CA HIS A 99 -4.44 13.01 -4.94
C HIS A 99 -3.62 12.36 -6.07
N LYS A 100 -2.71 11.44 -5.74
CA LYS A 100 -1.79 10.87 -6.72
C LYS A 100 -2.51 9.97 -7.71
N GLN A 101 -2.21 10.18 -9.00
CA GLN A 101 -2.71 9.38 -10.13
C GLN A 101 -1.75 8.25 -10.54
N GLY A 102 -0.60 8.16 -9.86
CA GLY A 102 0.39 7.10 -10.03
C GLY A 102 1.39 7.11 -8.87
N ILE A 103 2.09 5.99 -8.67
CA ILE A 103 2.94 5.73 -7.49
C ILE A 103 4.17 6.65 -7.46
N TYR A 104 4.80 6.83 -8.62
CA TYR A 104 5.99 7.67 -8.81
C TYR A 104 5.68 9.00 -9.50
N THR A 105 4.41 9.33 -9.70
CA THR A 105 4.03 10.62 -10.28
C THR A 105 4.29 11.71 -9.25
N VAL A 106 5.32 12.52 -9.49
CA VAL A 106 5.50 13.81 -8.82
C VAL A 106 4.66 14.81 -9.59
N THR A 107 3.64 15.37 -8.95
CA THR A 107 2.86 16.45 -9.57
C THR A 107 3.77 17.69 -9.73
N LEU A 108 3.50 18.56 -10.71
CA LEU A 108 4.27 19.81 -10.90
C LEU A 108 4.32 20.67 -9.62
N ALA A 109 3.33 20.57 -8.74
CA ALA A 109 3.29 21.24 -7.44
C ALA A 109 4.26 20.63 -6.40
N GLU A 110 4.69 19.38 -6.57
CA GLU A 110 5.60 18.65 -5.68
C GLU A 110 7.07 18.75 -6.13
N GLN A 111 7.37 19.40 -7.27
CA GLN A 111 8.74 19.69 -7.69
C GLN A 111 9.36 20.75 -6.79
N ASN A 112 10.10 20.30 -5.78
CA ASN A 112 11.08 21.15 -5.11
C ASN A 112 12.33 21.25 -6.02
N PRO A 113 12.70 22.43 -6.56
CA PRO A 113 13.85 22.58 -7.44
C PRO A 113 15.19 22.19 -6.79
N ALA A 114 15.25 22.05 -5.46
CA ALA A 114 16.43 21.60 -4.73
C ALA A 114 16.62 20.06 -4.73
N LEU A 115 15.60 19.28 -5.08
CA LEU A 115 15.67 17.82 -5.13
C LEU A 115 15.55 17.36 -6.59
N LYS A 116 16.68 17.19 -7.27
CA LYS A 116 16.75 16.46 -8.55
C LYS A 116 16.38 14.99 -8.29
N LEU A 117 15.09 14.69 -8.28
CA LEU A 117 14.59 13.32 -8.19
C LEU A 117 14.75 12.65 -9.55
N VAL A 118 15.76 11.78 -9.64
CA VAL A 118 16.01 10.92 -10.80
C VAL A 118 14.78 10.02 -10.98
N HIS A 119 14.13 10.14 -12.14
CA HIS A 119 13.07 9.21 -12.53
C HIS A 119 13.70 7.84 -12.81
N GLY A 120 13.23 6.79 -12.14
CA GLY A 120 13.59 5.41 -12.48
C GLY A 120 12.77 4.93 -13.67
N ASN A 121 13.41 4.26 -14.63
CA ASN A 121 12.76 3.85 -15.89
C ASN A 121 11.92 2.55 -15.77
N GLY A 122 11.73 2.00 -14.57
CA GLY A 122 11.13 0.68 -14.39
C GLY A 122 11.96 -0.45 -15.02
N TYR A 123 11.62 -1.70 -14.72
CA TYR A 123 12.12 -2.87 -15.45
C TYR A 123 10.96 -3.41 -16.29
N PRO A 124 11.16 -3.73 -17.58
CA PRO A 124 10.07 -4.24 -18.41
C PRO A 124 9.58 -5.59 -17.88
N ASP A 125 8.26 -5.74 -17.76
CA ASP A 125 7.63 -7.01 -17.45
C ASP A 125 7.82 -7.96 -18.66
N THR A 126 8.63 -9.01 -18.50
CA THR A 126 8.88 -10.06 -19.51
C THR A 126 8.00 -11.27 -19.31
#